data_AF-A0A9D9LL30-F1
#
_entry.id   AF-A0A9D9LL30-F1
#
_cell.length_a   1.000
_cell.length_b   1.000
_cell.length_c   1.000
_cell.angle_alpha   90.00
_cell.angle_beta   90.00
_cell.angle_gamma   90.00
#
_symmetry.space_group_name_H-M   'P 1'
#
loop_
_entity.id
_entity.type
_entity.pdbx_description
1 polymer ?
#
loop_
_entity_poly.entity_id
_entity_poly.type
_entity_poly.pdbx_seq_one_letter_code
_entity_poly.pdbx_strand_id
1 'polypeptide(L)'
;RLFEADAETDAILMIGEIGGTAEEEAAAFVKAHVTKPVVGFICGQTAPPGRRMGHAGAIISGGSGTATEKMGAMRQAGIAVVKSPAEMGEAVARLLAVGTRAVASPANTRIPKKRPTVKTSVSRETSSRMGTRPARGAAKAGAPGKKQTSRGTKRRG
;
A
#
# COMPACT_ATOMS: atom_id res chain seq x y z
N ARG A 1 7.42 -9.07 -21.36
CA ARG A 1 8.86 -9.31 -21.62
C ARG A 1 9.74 -8.06 -21.42
N LEU A 2 9.20 -6.84 -21.49
CA LEU A 2 9.99 -5.60 -21.38
C LEU A 2 10.85 -5.52 -20.09
N PHE A 3 10.24 -5.64 -18.90
CA PHE A 3 10.98 -5.55 -17.63
C PHE A 3 11.93 -6.72 -17.35
N GLU A 4 11.62 -7.93 -17.84
CA GLU A 4 12.53 -9.07 -17.69
C GLU A 4 13.78 -8.90 -18.54
N ALA A 5 13.65 -8.37 -19.76
CA ALA A 5 14.76 -8.20 -20.70
C ALA A 5 15.63 -6.97 -20.43
N ASP A 6 15.14 -6.01 -19.64
CA ASP A 6 15.87 -4.78 -19.31
C ASP A 6 16.93 -5.02 -18.23
N ALA A 7 18.21 -4.81 -18.52
CA ALA A 7 19.29 -5.03 -17.55
C ALA A 7 19.27 -4.06 -16.36
N GLU A 8 18.63 -2.91 -16.47
CA GLU A 8 18.54 -1.91 -15.38
C GLU A 8 17.37 -2.16 -14.43
N THR A 9 16.47 -3.08 -14.76
CA THR A 9 15.36 -3.47 -13.88
C THR A 9 15.82 -4.53 -12.89
N ASP A 10 15.95 -4.17 -11.61
CA ASP A 10 16.35 -5.09 -10.53
C ASP A 10 15.18 -5.87 -9.91
N ALA A 11 13.97 -5.30 -9.93
CA ALA A 11 12.77 -5.92 -9.36
C ALA A 11 11.51 -5.42 -10.07
N ILE A 12 10.44 -6.21 -10.00
CA ILE A 12 9.14 -5.89 -10.61
C ILE A 12 8.10 -5.75 -9.51
N LEU A 13 7.36 -4.64 -9.53
CA LEU A 13 6.20 -4.44 -8.65
C LEU A 13 4.93 -4.61 -9.47
N MET A 14 4.13 -5.62 -9.13
CA MET A 14 2.85 -5.92 -9.77
C MET A 14 1.71 -5.44 -8.86
N ILE A 15 0.96 -4.43 -9.32
CA ILE A 15 -0.21 -3.91 -8.62
C ILE A 15 -1.44 -4.25 -9.45
N GLY A 16 -2.33 -5.04 -8.87
CA GLY A 16 -3.60 -5.44 -9.47
C GLY A 16 -4.80 -4.91 -8.70
N GLU A 17 -5.99 -5.25 -9.18
CA GLU A 17 -7.28 -4.92 -8.56
C GLU A 17 -8.15 -6.18 -8.47
N ILE A 18 -9.21 -6.14 -7.67
CA ILE A 18 -10.27 -7.15 -7.72
C ILE A 18 -10.99 -7.13 -9.08
N GLY A 19 -11.58 -8.27 -9.45
CA GLY A 19 -12.31 -8.45 -10.71
C GLY A 19 -11.45 -8.97 -11.87
N GLY A 20 -12.05 -9.74 -12.78
CA GLY A 20 -11.34 -10.39 -13.89
C GLY A 20 -10.32 -11.46 -13.46
N THR A 21 -9.50 -11.92 -14.41
CA THR A 21 -8.51 -13.01 -14.24
C THR A 21 -7.07 -12.61 -14.57
N ALA A 22 -6.85 -11.35 -14.95
CA ALA A 22 -5.58 -10.89 -15.51
C ALA A 22 -4.39 -11.14 -14.57
N GLU A 23 -4.58 -10.98 -13.26
CA GLU A 23 -3.53 -11.21 -12.26
C GLU A 23 -3.18 -12.68 -12.07
N GLU A 24 -4.14 -13.58 -12.29
CA GLU A 24 -3.91 -15.03 -12.21
C GLU A 24 -3.13 -15.50 -13.45
N GLU A 25 -3.49 -14.98 -14.62
CA GLU A 25 -2.76 -15.18 -15.87
C GLU A 25 -1.34 -14.58 -15.78
N ALA A 26 -1.21 -13.40 -15.19
CA ALA A 26 0.08 -12.77 -14.94
C ALA A 26 0.92 -13.60 -13.96
N ALA A 27 0.33 -14.17 -12.91
CA ALA A 27 1.03 -15.07 -11.99
C ALA A 27 1.53 -16.33 -12.71
N ALA A 28 0.70 -16.94 -13.57
CA ALA A 28 1.13 -18.07 -14.40
C ALA A 28 2.29 -17.69 -15.35
N PHE A 29 2.22 -16.50 -15.95
CA PHE A 29 3.28 -15.98 -16.80
C PHE A 29 4.58 -15.75 -16.03
N VAL A 30 4.50 -15.13 -14.85
CA VAL A 30 5.65 -14.86 -13.96
C VAL A 30 6.33 -16.18 -13.60
N LYS A 31 5.56 -17.18 -13.18
CA LYS A 31 6.08 -18.50 -12.83
C LYS A 31 6.87 -19.17 -13.97
N ALA A 32 6.40 -18.99 -15.21
CA ALA A 32 6.97 -19.65 -16.38
C ALA A 32 8.13 -18.89 -17.04
N HIS A 33 8.17 -17.56 -16.92
CA HIS A 33 9.03 -16.72 -17.77
C HIS A 33 9.80 -15.61 -17.07
N VAL A 34 9.53 -15.33 -15.79
CA VAL A 34 10.14 -14.19 -15.08
C VAL A 34 11.08 -14.73 -14.01
N THR A 35 12.35 -14.37 -14.10
CA THR A 35 13.37 -14.78 -13.13
C THR A 35 13.67 -13.71 -12.09
N LYS A 36 13.35 -12.45 -12.41
CA LYS A 36 13.53 -11.32 -11.50
C LYS A 36 12.57 -11.36 -10.31
N PRO A 37 12.96 -10.83 -9.15
CA PRO A 37 12.08 -10.78 -7.99
C PRO A 37 10.83 -9.94 -8.28
N VAL A 38 9.67 -10.50 -7.98
CA VAL A 38 8.37 -9.84 -8.14
C VAL A 38 7.69 -9.66 -6.79
N VAL A 39 7.20 -8.44 -6.53
CA VAL A 39 6.33 -8.12 -5.40
C VAL A 39 4.92 -7.85 -5.93
N GLY A 40 3.90 -8.43 -5.30
CA GLY A 40 2.50 -8.31 -5.70
C GLY A 40 1.64 -7.59 -4.66
N PHE A 41 0.70 -6.77 -5.11
CA PHE A 41 -0.35 -6.17 -4.27
C PHE A 41 -1.68 -6.16 -5.02
N ILE A 42 -2.77 -6.47 -4.32
CA ILE A 42 -4.13 -6.38 -4.86
C ILE A 42 -4.91 -5.29 -4.12
N CYS A 43 -5.38 -4.31 -4.89
CA CYS A 43 -6.32 -3.29 -4.45
C CYS A 43 -7.71 -3.91 -4.24
N GLY A 44 -8.50 -3.35 -3.30
CA GLY A 44 -9.88 -3.79 -3.10
C GLY A 44 -10.06 -5.05 -2.24
N GLN A 45 -9.05 -5.44 -1.44
CA GLN A 45 -9.13 -6.58 -0.50
C GLN A 45 -10.32 -6.52 0.46
N THR A 46 -10.80 -5.32 0.81
CA THR A 46 -11.93 -5.09 1.70
C THR A 46 -13.22 -4.74 0.96
N ALA A 47 -13.28 -4.97 -0.36
CA ALA A 47 -14.46 -4.63 -1.13
C ALA A 47 -15.63 -5.55 -0.77
N PRO A 48 -16.83 -4.99 -0.54
CA PRO A 48 -18.02 -5.79 -0.33
C PRO A 48 -18.42 -6.54 -1.62
N PRO A 49 -18.95 -7.77 -1.52
CA PRO A 49 -19.40 -8.54 -2.67
C PRO A 49 -20.54 -7.83 -3.41
N GLY A 50 -20.58 -7.99 -4.74
CA GLY A 50 -21.65 -7.44 -5.58
C GLY A 50 -21.62 -5.91 -5.74
N ARG A 51 -20.56 -5.23 -5.28
CA ARG A 51 -20.36 -3.79 -5.47
C ARG A 51 -19.28 -3.55 -6.51
N ARG A 52 -19.59 -2.66 -7.45
CA ARG A 52 -18.60 -2.12 -8.40
C ARG A 52 -17.77 -1.04 -7.70
N MET A 53 -16.46 -1.25 -7.65
CA MET A 53 -15.52 -0.29 -7.06
C MET A 53 -14.92 0.58 -8.17
N GLY A 54 -15.39 1.81 -8.35
CA GLY A 54 -14.76 2.79 -9.26
C GLY A 54 -14.63 2.35 -10.73
N HIS A 55 -13.50 1.72 -11.07
CA HIS A 55 -13.15 1.28 -12.43
C HIS A 55 -14.19 0.30 -13.03
N ALA A 56 -14.28 0.28 -14.38
CA ALA A 56 -15.26 -0.54 -15.08
C ALA A 56 -15.06 -2.05 -14.93
N GLY A 57 -13.84 -2.51 -14.63
CA GLY A 57 -13.49 -3.93 -14.46
C GLY A 57 -13.57 -4.45 -13.03
N ALA A 58 -13.72 -3.58 -12.03
CA ALA A 58 -13.64 -3.95 -10.62
C ALA A 58 -14.99 -4.41 -10.06
N ILE A 59 -15.46 -5.56 -10.58
CA ILE A 59 -16.67 -6.23 -10.13
C ILE A 59 -16.31 -7.67 -9.75
N ILE A 60 -16.66 -8.06 -8.52
CA ILE A 60 -16.61 -9.44 -8.07
C ILE A 60 -17.98 -10.05 -8.39
N SER A 61 -18.07 -10.76 -9.51
CA SER A 61 -19.28 -11.45 -9.98
C SER A 61 -19.14 -12.95 -9.76
N GLY A 62 -20.15 -13.60 -9.15
CA GLY A 62 -20.20 -15.06 -9.06
C GLY A 62 -19.14 -15.71 -8.16
N GLY A 63 -18.44 -14.94 -7.32
CA GLY A 63 -17.41 -15.47 -6.41
C GLY A 63 -16.01 -15.57 -7.03
N SER A 64 -15.85 -15.21 -8.31
CA SER A 64 -14.55 -15.22 -9.00
C SER A 64 -13.93 -13.81 -9.05
N GLY A 65 -12.60 -13.75 -9.10
CA GLY A 65 -11.84 -12.51 -9.16
C GLY A 65 -11.71 -11.83 -7.78
N THR A 66 -11.85 -12.60 -6.70
CA THR A 66 -11.62 -12.10 -5.35
C THR A 66 -10.15 -11.79 -5.12
N ALA A 67 -9.86 -10.85 -4.20
CA ALA A 67 -8.47 -10.56 -3.85
C ALA A 67 -7.76 -11.79 -3.29
N THR A 68 -8.45 -12.63 -2.51
CA THR A 68 -7.89 -13.85 -1.91
C THR A 68 -7.42 -14.83 -2.96
N GLU A 69 -8.23 -15.11 -3.99
CA GLU A 69 -7.88 -16.01 -5.09
C GLU A 69 -6.66 -15.49 -5.86
N LYS A 70 -6.71 -14.22 -6.28
CA LYS A 70 -5.60 -13.57 -7.01
C LYS A 70 -4.31 -13.59 -6.22
N MET A 71 -4.35 -13.20 -4.94
CA MET A 71 -3.17 -13.24 -4.06
C MET A 71 -2.68 -14.68 -3.81
N GLY A 72 -3.58 -15.66 -3.82
CA GLY A 72 -3.26 -17.09 -3.77
C GLY A 72 -2.47 -17.53 -5.00
N ALA A 73 -2.96 -17.22 -6.20
CA ALA A 73 -2.28 -17.50 -7.46
C ALA A 73 -0.89 -16.85 -7.53
N MET A 74 -0.79 -15.58 -7.13
CA MET A 74 0.49 -14.87 -7.04
C MET A 74 1.48 -15.59 -6.11
N ARG A 75 1.05 -15.98 -4.91
CA ARG A 75 1.91 -16.72 -3.96
C ARG A 75 2.37 -18.06 -4.53
N GLN A 76 1.50 -18.80 -5.21
CA GLN A 76 1.84 -20.09 -5.85
C GLN A 76 2.80 -19.95 -7.04
N ALA A 77 2.89 -18.75 -7.62
CA ALA A 77 3.85 -18.39 -8.64
C ALA A 77 5.20 -17.90 -8.10
N GLY A 78 5.37 -17.82 -6.77
CA GLY A 78 6.60 -17.33 -6.14
C GLY A 78 6.67 -15.80 -6.01
N ILE A 79 5.57 -15.09 -6.27
CA ILE A 79 5.50 -13.64 -6.09
C ILE A 79 5.35 -13.32 -4.60
N ALA A 80 6.15 -12.38 -4.10
CA ALA A 80 6.02 -11.89 -2.73
C ALA A 80 4.81 -10.97 -2.62
N VAL A 81 3.72 -11.44 -2.01
CA VAL A 81 2.48 -10.66 -1.90
C VAL A 81 2.42 -9.88 -0.59
N VAL A 82 2.24 -8.57 -0.68
CA VAL A 82 2.01 -7.69 0.48
C VAL A 82 0.52 -7.39 0.69
N LYS A 83 0.14 -7.05 1.92
CA LYS A 83 -1.26 -6.74 2.26
C LYS A 83 -1.56 -5.25 2.25
N SER A 84 -0.54 -4.42 2.46
CA SER A 84 -0.65 -2.97 2.49
C SER A 84 0.28 -2.32 1.46
N PRO A 85 -0.17 -1.24 0.78
CA PRO A 85 0.71 -0.44 -0.06
C PRO A 85 1.96 0.07 0.67
N ALA A 86 1.86 0.33 1.97
CA ALA A 86 2.97 0.81 2.80
C ALA A 86 4.12 -0.22 2.90
N GLU A 87 3.82 -1.51 2.74
CA GLU A 87 4.81 -2.60 2.85
C GLU A 87 5.56 -2.85 1.53
N MET A 88 5.13 -2.27 0.41
CA MET A 88 5.69 -2.57 -0.92
C MET A 88 7.18 -2.21 -1.00
N GLY A 89 7.55 -1.02 -0.53
CA GLY A 89 8.94 -0.56 -0.57
C GLY A 89 9.86 -1.45 0.27
N GLU A 90 9.43 -1.81 1.48
CA GLU A 90 10.20 -2.71 2.34
C GLU A 90 10.29 -4.13 1.75
N ALA A 91 9.24 -4.62 1.10
CA ALA A 91 9.25 -5.93 0.45
C ALA A 91 10.25 -5.99 -0.71
N VAL A 92 10.29 -4.96 -1.55
CA VAL A 92 11.29 -4.84 -2.63
C VAL A 92 12.70 -4.79 -2.03
N ALA A 93 12.93 -3.93 -1.04
CA ALA A 93 14.23 -3.80 -0.39
C ALA A 93 14.71 -5.14 0.20
N ARG A 94 13.81 -5.90 0.84
CA ARG A 94 14.11 -7.25 1.36
C ARG A 94 14.52 -8.22 0.25
N LEU A 95 13.78 -8.27 -0.86
CA LEU A 95 14.11 -9.18 -1.96
C LEU A 95 15.45 -8.84 -2.61
N LEU A 96 15.71 -7.55 -2.82
CA LEU A 96 16.99 -7.08 -3.37
C LEU A 96 18.17 -7.39 -2.44
N ALA A 97 18.00 -7.22 -1.13
CA ALA A 97 19.03 -7.53 -0.13
C ALA A 97 19.37 -9.04 -0.05
N VAL A 98 18.40 -9.92 -0.33
CA VAL A 98 18.62 -11.37 -0.38
C VAL A 98 19.36 -11.77 -1.66
N GLY A 99 19.04 -11.15 -2.80
CA GLY A 99 19.72 -11.36 -4.09
C GLY A 99 21.16 -10.85 -4.14
N THR A 100 21.48 -9.79 -3.39
CA THR A 100 22.84 -9.21 -3.36
C THR A 100 23.85 -10.00 -2.53
N ARG A 101 23.45 -11.02 -1.76
CA ARG A 101 24.41 -11.86 -1.00
C ARG A 101 25.20 -12.84 -1.87
N ALA A 102 24.93 -12.93 -3.18
CA ALA A 102 25.60 -13.86 -4.10
C ALA A 102 26.63 -13.22 -5.06
N VAL A 103 26.94 -11.92 -4.98
CA VAL A 103 27.92 -11.25 -5.87
C VAL A 103 28.97 -10.38 -5.18
N ALA A 104 29.25 -10.62 -3.89
CA ALA A 104 30.47 -10.08 -3.26
C ALA A 104 31.60 -11.11 -3.35
N SER A 105 32.42 -11.03 -4.41
CA SER A 105 33.73 -11.69 -4.46
C SER A 105 34.63 -11.14 -3.33
N PRO A 106 35.39 -11.99 -2.60
CA PRO A 106 36.16 -11.53 -1.45
C PRO A 106 37.47 -10.91 -1.94
N ALA A 107 37.51 -9.59 -2.09
CA ALA A 107 38.74 -8.88 -2.36
C ALA A 107 38.91 -7.66 -1.45
N ASN A 108 39.68 -7.90 -0.38
CA ASN A 108 40.53 -6.95 0.31
C ASN A 108 39.86 -5.68 0.88
N THR A 109 39.40 -5.75 2.12
CA THR A 109 39.28 -4.54 2.96
C THR A 109 40.05 -4.76 4.25
N ARG A 110 41.20 -4.08 4.33
CA ARG A 110 42.00 -3.88 5.54
C ARG A 110 41.09 -3.51 6.71
N ILE A 111 41.31 -4.19 7.84
CA ILE A 111 40.73 -3.86 9.14
C ILE A 111 41.32 -2.52 9.62
N PRO A 112 40.54 -1.43 9.80
CA PRO A 112 41.03 -0.29 10.56
C PRO A 112 40.86 -0.56 12.06
N LYS A 113 41.97 -0.38 12.80
CA LYS A 113 42.05 -0.53 14.26
C LYS A 113 41.22 0.57 14.98
N LYS A 114 40.76 0.21 16.19
CA LYS A 114 39.88 0.93 17.14
C LYS A 114 40.06 2.46 17.31
N ARG A 115 38.89 3.15 17.35
CA ARG A 115 38.31 4.19 18.26
C ARG A 115 39.14 5.37 18.82
N PRO A 116 38.50 6.55 19.02
CA PRO A 116 37.86 6.79 20.33
C PRO A 116 36.49 7.51 20.29
N THR A 117 35.84 7.45 21.45
CA THR A 117 34.54 8.01 21.87
C THR A 117 34.46 9.54 21.84
N VAL A 118 33.35 10.09 21.33
CA VAL A 118 32.92 11.46 21.67
C VAL A 118 31.67 11.37 22.53
N LYS A 119 31.80 11.79 23.79
CA LYS A 119 30.69 12.13 24.68
C LYS A 119 30.41 13.62 24.44
N THR A 120 29.19 13.97 24.06
CA THR A 120 28.71 15.35 24.23
C THR A 120 27.37 15.31 24.94
N SER A 121 27.44 15.65 26.22
CA SER A 121 26.32 16.01 27.08
C SER A 121 25.61 17.25 26.53
N VAL A 122 24.31 17.15 26.27
CA VAL A 122 23.45 18.34 26.22
C VAL A 122 22.64 18.37 27.51
N SER A 123 22.89 19.43 28.26
CA SER A 123 22.39 19.78 29.57
C SER A 123 20.88 20.01 29.58
N ARG A 124 20.25 19.55 30.67
CA ARG A 124 18.92 19.97 31.09
C ARG A 124 18.95 21.46 31.43
N GLU A 125 17.98 22.20 30.92
CA GLU A 125 17.65 23.52 31.47
C GLU A 125 16.21 23.49 31.97
N THR A 126 16.08 23.68 33.28
CA THR A 126 14.86 23.85 34.04
C THR A 126 14.61 25.35 34.22
N SER A 127 13.45 25.86 33.79
CA SER A 127 12.85 27.08 34.37
C SER A 127 11.37 27.12 33.94
N SER A 128 10.42 26.75 34.79
CA SER A 128 9.83 27.50 35.91
C SER A 128 8.61 28.34 35.51
N ARG A 129 7.52 28.11 36.27
CA ARG A 129 6.36 28.99 36.58
C ARG A 129 5.35 29.27 35.45
N MET A 130 4.15 28.69 35.51
CA MET A 130 2.98 29.05 36.34
C MET A 130 2.13 30.15 35.67
N GLY A 131 0.94 29.77 35.21
CA GLY A 131 -0.07 30.67 34.66
C GLY A 131 -1.41 29.95 34.46
N THR A 132 -2.26 30.01 35.48
CA THR A 132 -3.59 29.40 35.57
C THR A 132 -4.68 30.25 34.88
N ARG A 133 -5.46 29.61 33.97
CA ARG A 133 -6.91 29.80 33.64
C ARG A 133 -7.39 31.22 33.19
N PRO A 134 -8.61 31.37 32.61
CA PRO A 134 -9.67 30.40 32.35
C PRO A 134 -10.21 30.34 30.90
N ALA A 135 -10.96 29.28 30.63
CA ALA A 135 -11.92 29.20 29.53
C ALA A 135 -13.13 30.13 29.79
N ARG A 136 -13.43 30.99 28.81
CA ARG A 136 -14.71 31.69 28.54
C ARG A 136 -14.80 31.78 27.00
N GLY A 137 -15.91 31.57 26.33
CA GLY A 137 -17.28 31.35 26.78
C GLY A 137 -18.12 30.76 25.65
N ALA A 138 -19.32 30.34 26.05
CA ALA A 138 -20.37 29.83 25.21
C ALA A 138 -20.89 30.89 24.22
N ALA A 139 -21.30 30.43 23.04
CA ALA A 139 -22.38 31.05 22.28
C ALA A 139 -23.32 29.94 21.78
N LYS A 140 -24.53 29.95 22.34
CA LYS A 140 -25.69 29.13 21.99
C LYS A 140 -26.72 30.12 21.42
N ALA A 141 -27.18 29.92 20.20
CA ALA A 141 -28.41 30.45 19.61
C ALA A 141 -28.76 29.46 18.48
N GLY A 142 -29.87 28.70 18.51
CA GLY A 142 -31.27 29.14 18.42
C GLY A 142 -31.55 29.60 16.97
N ALA A 143 -32.54 29.16 16.21
CA ALA A 143 -33.71 28.31 16.34
C ALA A 143 -34.30 28.14 14.90
N PRO A 144 -35.44 27.43 14.68
CA PRO A 144 -35.79 26.76 13.41
C PRO A 144 -36.76 27.53 12.49
N GLY A 145 -36.88 27.04 11.24
CA GLY A 145 -38.17 27.06 10.52
C GLY A 145 -38.19 27.79 9.16
N LYS A 146 -38.61 27.07 8.11
CA LYS A 146 -39.84 27.39 7.36
C LYS A 146 -40.26 26.22 6.47
N LYS A 147 -41.42 25.66 6.80
CA LYS A 147 -42.31 24.94 5.88
C LYS A 147 -42.76 25.89 4.77
N GLN A 148 -42.84 25.35 3.55
CA GLN A 148 -43.73 25.81 2.47
C GLN A 148 -43.85 24.59 1.54
N THR A 149 -44.89 23.75 1.52
CA THR A 149 -46.32 23.89 1.18
C THR A 149 -46.62 24.73 -0.06
N SER A 150 -46.80 24.05 -1.20
CA SER A 150 -47.85 24.29 -2.22
C SER A 150 -47.70 23.24 -3.33
N ARG A 151 -48.59 22.24 -3.46
CA ARG A 151 -49.90 22.24 -4.14
C ARG A 151 -49.84 22.39 -5.67
N GLY A 152 -50.41 21.38 -6.35
CA GLY A 152 -50.98 21.44 -7.72
C GLY A 152 -49.94 21.36 -8.84
N THR A 153 -50.08 20.63 -9.95
CA THR A 153 -51.25 20.24 -10.75
C THR A 153 -50.76 19.13 -11.73
N LYS A 154 -51.37 17.95 -11.80
CA LYS A 154 -52.46 17.55 -12.74
C LYS A 154 -52.14 17.80 -14.22
N ARG A 155 -51.95 16.71 -14.99
CA ARG A 155 -52.43 16.35 -16.36
C ARG A 155 -51.45 15.36 -17.00
N ARG A 156 -51.83 14.10 -17.26
CA ARG A 156 -52.57 13.57 -18.43
C ARG A 156 -51.95 14.01 -19.76
N GLY A 157 -51.47 13.02 -20.51
CA GLY A 157 -50.89 13.12 -21.85
C GLY A 157 -50.04 11.88 -22.06
#